data_AF-A0A9Q3PGD4-F1
#
_entry.id   AF-A0A9Q3PGD4-F1
#
_cell.length_a   1.000
_cell.length_b   1.000
_cell.length_c   1.000
_cell.angle_alpha   90.00
_cell.angle_beta   90.00
_cell.angle_gamma   90.00
#
_symmetry.space_group_name_H-M   'P 1'
#
loop_
_entity.id
_entity.type
_entity.pdbx_description
1 polymer ?
#
loop_
_entity_poly.entity_id
_entity_poly.type
_entity_poly.pdbx_seq_one_letter_code
_entity_poly.pdbx_strand_id
1 'polypeptide(L)'
;MSKNNYKTKKPVFCSDNSNKFMRNVDEEIKKAEGIQGKQSRGEIHIEVDPPKVSPYSQNPKGLPIDFYNSKWFNDCPIGEKMVLADSFKVSFLPNASQSICGIQHADKRLSY
;
A
#
# COMPACT_ATOMS: atom_id res chain seq x y z
N MET A 1 7.92 -15.48 -23.46
CA MET A 1 7.94 -14.07 -23.00
C MET A 1 8.61 -14.03 -21.64
N SER A 2 9.74 -13.33 -21.52
CA SER A 2 10.43 -13.13 -20.24
C SER A 2 9.51 -12.32 -19.32
N LYS A 3 9.14 -12.87 -18.16
CA LYS A 3 8.45 -12.10 -17.11
C LYS A 3 9.47 -11.15 -16.50
N ASN A 4 9.30 -9.85 -16.71
CA ASN A 4 10.09 -8.85 -15.99
C ASN A 4 9.70 -8.90 -14.51
N ASN A 5 10.56 -9.52 -13.71
CA ASN A 5 10.42 -9.59 -12.27
C ASN A 5 11.07 -8.35 -11.66
N TYR A 6 10.27 -7.42 -11.17
CA TYR A 6 10.78 -6.25 -10.47
C TYR A 6 10.91 -6.57 -8.98
N LYS A 7 12.07 -6.25 -8.44
CA LYS A 7 12.37 -6.37 -7.01
C LYS A 7 11.67 -5.24 -6.29
N THR A 8 10.65 -5.54 -5.49
CA THR A 8 9.93 -4.52 -4.73
C THR A 8 10.89 -3.86 -3.73
N LYS A 9 11.04 -2.54 -3.83
CA LYS A 9 11.81 -1.76 -2.85
C LYS A 9 10.84 -1.15 -1.85
N LYS A 10 11.15 -1.30 -0.56
CA LYS A 10 10.39 -0.64 0.51
C LYS A 10 11.01 0.73 0.79
N PRO A 11 10.24 1.84 0.72
CA PRO A 11 10.71 3.12 1.23
C PRO A 11 10.92 3.05 2.75
N VAL A 12 12.00 3.66 3.27
CA VAL A 12 12.33 3.64 4.71
C VAL A 12 11.20 4.19 5.56
N PHE A 13 10.50 5.19 5.04
CA PHE A 13 9.41 5.88 5.73
C PHE A 13 8.11 5.08 5.78
N CYS A 14 7.93 4.04 4.96
CA CYS A 14 6.65 3.35 4.83
C CYS A 14 6.46 2.30 5.94
N SER A 15 5.30 2.29 6.61
CA SER A 15 4.97 1.28 7.61
C SER A 15 4.78 -0.10 6.98
N ASP A 16 4.96 -1.17 7.77
CA ASP A 16 4.66 -2.53 7.29
C ASP A 16 3.17 -2.71 6.97
N ASN A 17 2.31 -1.99 7.68
CA ASN A 17 0.87 -2.04 7.50
C ASN A 17 0.44 -1.43 6.17
N SER A 18 1.02 -0.28 5.80
CA SER A 18 0.84 0.34 4.49
C SER A 18 1.25 -0.58 3.36
N ASN A 19 2.39 -1.26 3.49
CA ASN A 19 2.85 -2.20 2.47
C ASN A 19 1.90 -3.38 2.32
N LYS A 20 1.41 -3.95 3.43
CA LYS A 20 0.39 -5.01 3.40
C LYS A 20 -0.87 -4.55 2.67
N PHE A 21 -1.36 -3.34 2.99
CA PHE A 21 -2.52 -2.77 2.30
C PHE A 21 -2.30 -2.65 0.79
N MET A 22 -1.18 -2.06 0.36
CA MET A 22 -0.89 -1.88 -1.07
C MET A 22 -0.78 -3.22 -1.80
N ARG A 23 -0.21 -4.25 -1.16
CA ARG A 23 -0.17 -5.60 -1.73
C ARG A 23 -1.57 -6.20 -1.89
N ASN A 24 -2.43 -6.05 -0.88
CA ASN A 24 -3.82 -6.50 -0.97
C ASN A 24 -4.57 -5.79 -2.12
N VAL A 25 -4.32 -4.49 -2.32
CA VAL A 25 -4.86 -3.73 -3.47
C VAL A 25 -4.36 -4.32 -4.79
N ASP A 26 -3.05 -4.52 -4.94
CA ASP A 26 -2.45 -5.09 -6.17
C ASP A 26 -3.04 -6.48 -6.49
N GLU A 27 -3.20 -7.33 -5.48
CA GLU A 27 -3.81 -8.65 -5.62
C GLU A 27 -5.27 -8.57 -6.08
N GLU A 28 -6.05 -7.64 -5.53
CA GLU A 28 -7.45 -7.47 -5.89
C GLU A 28 -7.62 -6.88 -7.30
N ILE A 29 -6.78 -5.92 -7.68
CA ILE A 29 -6.71 -5.41 -9.06
C ILE A 29 -6.43 -6.55 -10.03
N LYS A 30 -5.46 -7.41 -9.72
CA LYS A 30 -5.13 -8.57 -10.55
C LYS A 30 -6.29 -9.55 -10.69
N LYS A 31 -7.04 -9.82 -9.62
CA LYS A 31 -8.27 -10.63 -9.69
C LYS A 31 -9.31 -9.97 -10.59
N ALA A 32 -9.55 -8.67 -10.43
CA ALA A 32 -10.51 -7.92 -11.22
C ALA A 32 -10.16 -7.90 -12.72
N GLU A 33 -8.88 -7.74 -13.08
CA GLU A 33 -8.41 -7.84 -14.46
C GLU A 33 -8.67 -9.22 -15.07
N GLY A 34 -8.41 -10.29 -14.29
CA GLY A 34 -8.69 -11.66 -14.70
C GLY A 34 -10.17 -11.92 -14.98
N ILE A 35 -11.06 -11.37 -14.14
CA ILE A 35 -12.52 -11.46 -14.33
C ILE A 35 -12.96 -10.75 -15.63
N GLN A 36 -12.34 -9.61 -15.97
CA GLN A 36 -12.66 -8.86 -17.20
C GLN A 36 -12.10 -9.50 -18.48
N GLY A 37 -11.45 -10.68 -18.40
CA GLY A 37 -10.82 -11.33 -19.54
C GLY A 37 -9.62 -10.55 -20.10
N LYS A 38 -9.15 -9.53 -19.39
CA LYS A 38 -7.92 -8.82 -19.72
C LYS A 38 -6.76 -9.68 -19.25
N GLN A 39 -5.79 -9.95 -20.12
CA GLN A 39 -4.52 -10.46 -19.63
C GLN A 39 -3.93 -9.41 -18.69
N SER A 40 -3.66 -9.79 -17.44
CA SER A 40 -3.00 -8.90 -16.49
C SER A 40 -1.65 -8.51 -17.08
N ARG A 41 -1.56 -7.30 -17.64
CA ARG A 41 -0.28 -6.68 -18.01
C ARG A 41 0.43 -6.14 -16.78
N GLY A 42 -0.19 -6.26 -15.60
CA GLY A 42 0.38 -5.87 -14.31
C GLY A 42 1.72 -6.55 -14.04
N GLU A 43 2.68 -5.74 -13.62
CA GLU A 43 4.00 -6.18 -13.21
C GLU A 43 3.90 -7.04 -11.95
N ILE A 44 4.59 -8.19 -11.91
CA ILE A 44 4.60 -9.04 -10.72
C ILE A 44 5.63 -8.45 -9.76
N HIS A 45 5.14 -7.86 -8.66
CA HIS A 45 5.96 -7.46 -7.53
C HIS A 45 6.48 -8.70 -6.79
N ILE A 46 7.80 -8.94 -6.89
CA ILE A 46 8.46 -10.00 -6.13
C ILE A 46 9.13 -9.36 -4.91
N GLU A 47 8.72 -9.81 -3.73
CA GLU A 47 9.46 -9.50 -2.50
C GLU A 47 10.86 -10.09 -2.57
N VAL A 48 11.84 -9.24 -2.35
CA VAL A 48 13.21 -9.65 -2.17
C VAL A 48 13.50 -9.62 -0.70
N ASP A 49 14.00 -10.73 -0.18
CA ASP A 49 14.51 -10.83 1.18
C ASP A 49 16.06 -10.81 1.12
N PRO A 50 16.75 -9.86 1.77
CA PRO A 50 16.22 -8.74 2.55
C PRO A 50 15.61 -7.63 1.69
N PRO A 51 14.57 -6.92 2.19
CA PRO A 51 13.93 -5.84 1.46
C PRO A 51 14.95 -4.76 1.11
N LYS A 52 15.16 -4.53 -0.19
CA LYS A 52 16.04 -3.44 -0.64
C LYS A 52 15.39 -2.10 -0.31
N VAL A 53 16.09 -1.31 0.50
CA VAL A 53 15.68 0.06 0.79
C VAL A 53 15.61 0.85 -0.51
N SER A 54 14.51 1.56 -0.70
CA SER A 54 14.33 2.44 -1.85
C SER A 54 15.18 3.72 -1.69
N PRO A 55 15.89 4.17 -2.74
CA PRO A 55 16.64 5.43 -2.71
C PRO A 55 15.74 6.67 -2.84
N TYR A 56 14.43 6.50 -3.05
CA TYR A 56 13.49 7.61 -3.09
C TYR A 56 13.43 8.28 -1.70
N SER A 57 14.06 9.44 -1.60
CA SER A 57 14.14 10.24 -0.36
C SER A 57 12.96 11.17 -0.16
N GLN A 58 12.20 11.47 -1.24
CA GLN A 58 11.03 12.32 -1.14
C GLN A 58 9.88 11.54 -0.49
N ASN A 59 9.60 11.94 0.74
CA ASN A 59 8.45 11.48 1.49
C ASN A 59 7.19 12.20 0.98
N PRO A 60 6.10 11.48 0.75
CA PRO A 60 4.79 12.10 0.54
C PRO A 60 4.42 12.92 1.79
N LYS A 61 3.61 13.97 1.61
CA LYS A 61 3.13 14.86 2.68
C LYS A 61 1.62 14.74 2.80
N GLY A 62 1.09 14.98 4.00
CA GLY A 62 -0.35 14.94 4.28
C GLY A 62 -0.96 13.53 4.22
N LEU A 63 -0.14 12.48 4.30
CA LEU A 63 -0.67 11.12 4.44
C LEU A 63 -1.07 10.83 5.89
N PRO A 64 -2.00 9.89 6.11
CA PRO A 64 -2.38 9.40 7.43
C PRO A 64 -1.18 8.97 8.28
N ILE A 65 -1.25 9.14 9.60
CA ILE A 65 -0.12 8.87 10.49
C ILE A 65 0.35 7.40 10.45
N ASP A 66 -0.59 6.47 10.29
CA ASP A 66 -0.35 5.03 10.20
C ASP A 66 0.27 4.60 8.86
N PHE A 67 0.36 5.53 7.91
CA PHE A 67 1.14 5.34 6.70
C PHE A 67 2.64 5.21 6.98
N TYR A 68 3.13 5.99 7.95
CA TYR A 68 4.55 6.10 8.24
C TYR A 68 5.02 5.03 9.22
N ASN A 69 6.26 4.56 9.03
CA ASN A 69 6.92 3.69 10.00
C ASN A 69 7.12 4.47 11.32
N SER A 70 6.68 3.89 12.44
CA SER A 70 6.69 4.57 13.74
C SER A 70 8.09 4.96 14.20
N LYS A 71 9.10 4.11 14.00
CA LYS A 71 10.49 4.42 14.36
C LYS A 71 11.01 5.59 13.52
N TRP A 72 10.89 5.47 12.21
CA TRP A 72 11.33 6.52 11.27
C TRP A 72 10.62 7.86 11.54
N PHE A 73 9.30 7.84 11.73
CA PHE A 73 8.51 9.04 11.99
C PHE A 73 8.86 9.68 13.34
N ASN A 74 9.18 8.88 14.35
CA ASN A 74 9.57 9.40 15.66
C ASN A 74 10.95 10.07 15.64
N ASP A 75 11.85 9.63 14.76
CA ASP A 75 13.18 10.21 14.58
C ASP A 75 13.17 11.52 13.76
N CYS A 76 12.07 11.85 13.07
CA CYS A 76 11.96 13.10 12.30
C CYS A 76 11.92 14.35 13.20
N PRO A 77 12.40 15.53 12.71
CA PRO A 77 12.22 16.81 13.39
C PRO A 77 10.74 17.17 13.58
N ILE A 78 10.41 17.86 14.68
CA ILE A 78 9.02 18.19 15.03
C ILE A 78 8.28 18.96 13.91
N GLY A 79 8.96 19.91 13.26
CA GLY A 79 8.39 20.70 12.16
C GLY A 79 8.09 19.84 10.92
N GLU A 80 8.89 18.82 10.66
CA GLU A 80 8.64 17.88 9.57
C GLU A 80 7.45 16.98 9.89
N LYS A 81 7.33 16.48 11.14
CA LYS A 81 6.21 15.61 11.54
C LYS A 81 4.85 16.27 11.26
N MET A 82 4.73 17.57 11.57
CA MET A 82 3.49 18.34 11.35
C MET A 82 3.13 18.51 9.86
N VAL A 83 4.13 18.50 8.98
CA VAL A 83 3.92 18.63 7.53
C VAL A 83 3.73 17.28 6.87
N LEU A 84 4.37 16.23 7.41
CA LEU A 84 4.38 14.90 6.83
C LEU A 84 3.09 14.15 7.08
N ALA A 85 2.67 14.06 8.34
CA ALA A 85 1.54 13.23 8.72
C ALA A 85 0.32 14.06 9.09
N ASP A 86 -0.83 13.67 8.55
CA ASP A 86 -2.12 14.06 9.10
C ASP A 86 -2.38 13.23 10.35
N SER A 87 -2.06 13.79 11.52
CA SER A 87 -2.22 13.12 12.81
C SER A 87 -3.67 12.86 13.20
N PHE A 88 -4.62 13.48 12.50
CA PHE A 88 -6.06 13.31 12.76
C PHE A 88 -6.68 12.20 11.90
N LYS A 89 -5.91 11.61 10.98
CA LYS A 89 -6.39 10.55 10.11
C LYS A 89 -5.60 9.26 10.29
N VAL A 90 -6.35 8.17 10.29
CA VAL A 90 -5.88 6.78 10.26
C VAL A 90 -6.61 6.14 9.09
N SER A 91 -5.88 5.48 8.19
CA SER A 91 -6.47 4.90 6.97
C SER A 91 -6.42 3.39 6.91
N PHE A 92 -5.58 2.76 7.70
CA PHE A 92 -5.41 1.31 7.73
C PHE A 92 -6.01 0.72 9.01
N LEU A 93 -6.54 -0.50 8.87
CA LEU A 93 -6.90 -1.31 10.02
C LEU A 93 -5.63 -1.68 10.81
N PRO A 94 -5.73 -1.97 12.13
CA PRO A 94 -4.60 -2.48 12.90
C PRO A 94 -3.90 -3.68 12.25
N ASN A 95 -4.67 -4.49 11.53
CA ASN A 95 -4.16 -5.50 10.62
C ASN A 95 -4.61 -5.22 9.18
N ALA A 96 -3.76 -4.59 8.38
CA ALA A 96 -4.06 -4.28 6.98
C ALA A 96 -4.24 -5.54 6.11
N SER A 97 -3.83 -6.72 6.55
CA SER A 97 -4.14 -7.97 5.82
C SER A 97 -5.65 -8.26 5.79
N GLN A 98 -6.43 -7.67 6.70
CA GLN A 98 -7.89 -7.73 6.70
C GLN A 98 -8.52 -6.60 5.88
N SER A 99 -7.73 -5.65 5.40
CA SER A 99 -8.22 -4.62 4.50
C SER A 99 -8.58 -5.27 3.16
N ILE A 100 -9.72 -4.84 2.60
CA ILE A 100 -10.24 -5.30 1.30
C ILE A 100 -10.82 -6.74 1.35
N CYS A 101 -10.86 -7.38 2.52
CA CYS A 101 -11.54 -8.67 2.75
C CYS A 101 -13.07 -8.57 2.83
N GLY A 102 -13.68 -7.57 2.22
CA GLY A 102 -15.14 -7.41 2.22
C GLY A 102 -15.80 -8.56 1.47
N ILE A 103 -16.61 -9.37 2.17
CA ILE A 103 -17.68 -10.11 1.51
C ILE A 103 -18.47 -9.06 0.73
N GLN A 104 -18.67 -9.24 -0.58
CA GLN A 104 -19.55 -8.36 -1.35
C GLN A 104 -20.87 -8.26 -0.57
N HIS A 105 -21.14 -7.09 -0.01
CA HIS A 105 -22.45 -6.83 0.55
C HIS A 105 -23.44 -7.03 -0.62
N ALA A 106 -24.53 -7.75 -0.39
CA ALA A 106 -25.52 -8.04 -1.42
C ALA A 106 -26.32 -6.76 -1.76
N ASP A 107 -25.62 -5.73 -2.19
CA ASP A 107 -26.19 -4.48 -2.63
C ASP A 107 -26.82 -4.77 -3.99
N LYS A 108 -28.15 -4.85 -3.97
CA LYS A 108 -28.94 -4.99 -5.18
C LYS A 108 -28.66 -3.77 -6.06
N ARG A 109 -28.41 -4.01 -7.34
CA ARG A 109 -28.38 -2.95 -8.36
C ARG A 109 -29.63 -2.09 -8.20
N LEU A 110 -29.47 -0.78 -8.02
CA LEU A 110 -30.58 0.16 -8.08
C LEU A 110 -31.08 0.17 -9.53
N SER A 111 -32.21 -0.49 -9.78
CA SER A 111 -32.91 -0.40 -11.06
C SER A 111 -33.62 0.96 -11.12
N TYR A 112 -33.20 1.80 -12.06
CA TYR A 112 -33.99 2.94 -12.54
C TYR A 112 -34.86 2.50 -13.71
#